data_AF-A0A5R2N2A6-F1
#
_entry.id   AF-A0A5R2N2A6-F1
#
_cell.length_a   1.000
_cell.length_b   1.000
_cell.length_c   1.000
_cell.angle_alpha   90.00
_cell.angle_beta   90.00
_cell.angle_gamma   90.00
#
_symmetry.space_group_name_H-M   'P 1'
#
loop_
_entity.id
_entity.type
_entity.pdbx_description
1 polymer ?
#
loop_
_entity_poly.entity_id
_entity_poly.type
_entity_poly.pdbx_seq_one_letter_code
_entity_poly.pdbx_strand_id
1 'polypeptide(L)' 'MMNILVLYAHPVETSFNAGLHRMIVERLTAAGHTVDNCDLYAENFDPRLTRAERLGYHDPRGPGDAVAGYIQRLQAA' A
#
# COMPACT_ATOMS: atom_id res chain seq x y z
N MET A 1 -4.05 -13.15 15.93
CA MET A 1 -2.95 -12.33 15.37
C MET A 1 -3.01 -12.47 13.86
N MET A 2 -3.01 -11.36 13.12
CA MET A 2 -3.11 -11.33 11.64
C MET A 2 -2.06 -10.35 11.11
N ASN A 3 -1.69 -10.49 9.84
CA ASN A 3 -0.98 -9.46 9.08
C ASN A 3 -2.02 -8.60 8.36
N ILE A 4 -1.91 -7.28 8.43
CA ILE A 4 -2.89 -6.36 7.84
C ILE A 4 -2.16 -5.27 7.07
N LEU A 5 -2.45 -5.16 5.79
CA LEU A 5 -2.04 -4.03 4.96
C LEU A 5 -3.06 -2.90 5.09
N VAL A 6 -2.65 -1.78 5.67
CA VAL A 6 -3.44 -0.54 5.69
C VAL A 6 -2.95 0.34 4.55
N LEU A 7 -3.72 0.41 3.47
CA LEU A 7 -3.43 1.26 2.31
C LEU A 7 -4.10 2.63 2.47
N TYR A 8 -3.29 3.68 2.48
CA TYR A 8 -3.68 5.06 2.68
C TYR A 8 -3.25 5.91 1.47
N ALA A 9 -4.16 6.76 1.01
CA ALA A 9 -4.01 7.50 -0.23
C ALA A 9 -4.61 8.90 -0.09
N HIS A 10 -4.01 9.76 0.73
CA HIS A 10 -4.43 11.15 0.85
C HIS A 10 -3.24 12.09 1.07
N PRO A 11 -3.13 13.22 0.33
CA PRO A 11 -1.94 14.07 0.36
C PRO A 11 -1.87 15.01 1.57
N VAL A 12 -3.00 15.28 2.22
CA VAL A 12 -3.08 16.25 3.33
C VAL A 12 -3.04 15.53 4.67
N GLU A 13 -1.99 15.75 5.44
CA GLU A 13 -1.67 15.11 6.72
C GLU A 13 -2.59 15.55 7.87
N THR A 14 -3.28 16.68 7.72
CA THR A 14 -4.26 17.21 8.67
C THR A 14 -5.71 16.92 8.29
N SER A 15 -5.91 16.14 7.22
CA SER A 15 -7.25 15.78 6.76
C SER A 15 -7.97 14.83 7.72
N PHE A 16 -9.29 14.73 7.56
CA PHE A 16 -10.09 13.71 8.22
C PHE A 16 -9.59 12.28 7.89
N ASN A 17 -9.17 12.04 6.64
CA ASN A 17 -8.61 10.75 6.22
C ASN A 17 -7.32 10.42 6.97
N ALA A 18 -6.42 11.39 7.15
CA ALA A 18 -5.20 11.21 7.95
C ALA A 18 -5.53 10.87 9.42
N GLY A 19 -6.57 11.51 9.97
CA GLY A 19 -7.09 11.19 11.30
C GLY A 19 -7.59 9.74 11.42
N LEU A 20 -8.40 9.28 10.46
CA LEU A 20 -8.90 7.90 10.42
C LEU A 20 -7.77 6.88 10.24
N HIS A 21 -6.85 7.14 9.32
CA HIS A 21 -5.69 6.30 9.04
C HIS A 21 -4.85 6.05 10.30
N ARG A 22 -4.46 7.11 11.00
CA ARG A 22 -3.74 7.00 12.28
C ARG A 22 -4.51 6.17 13.30
N MET A 23 -5.80 6.45 13.47
CA MET A 23 -6.65 5.72 14.42
C MET A 23 -6.72 4.22 14.08
N ILE A 24 -6.83 3.85 12.80
CA ILE A 24 -6.87 2.46 12.35
C ILE A 24 -5.55 1.75 12.67
N VAL A 25 -4.41 2.35 12.30
CA VAL A 25 -3.08 1.77 12.55
C VAL A 25 -2.83 1.57 14.04
N GLU A 26 -3.14 2.59 14.86
CA GLU A 26 -3.00 2.52 16.32
C GLU A 26 -3.86 1.41 16.93
N ARG A 27 -5.13 1.29 16.52
CA ARG A 27 -6.07 0.30 17.08
C ARG A 27 -5.72 -1.13 16.68
N LEU A 28 -5.34 -1.36 15.42
CA LEU A 28 -4.93 -2.68 14.95
C LEU A 28 -3.64 -3.15 15.63
N THR A 29 -2.67 -2.25 15.78
CA THR A 29 -1.43 -2.53 16.50
C THR A 29 -1.70 -2.85 17.97
N ALA A 30 -2.55 -2.05 18.64
CA ALA A 30 -2.93 -2.28 20.04
C ALA A 30 -3.68 -3.61 20.26
N ALA A 31 -4.40 -4.09 19.25
CA ALA A 31 -5.05 -5.40 19.27
C ALA A 31 -4.09 -6.59 19.01
N GLY A 32 -2.79 -6.32 18.81
CA GLY A 32 -1.77 -7.36 18.61
C GLY A 32 -1.71 -7.91 17.19
N HIS A 33 -2.16 -7.16 16.19
CA HIS A 33 -1.94 -7.49 14.78
C HIS A 33 -0.58 -6.95 14.30
N THR A 34 0.02 -7.61 13.32
CA THR A 34 1.15 -7.05 12.56
C THR A 34 0.57 -6.13 11.49
N VAL A 35 0.89 -4.84 11.54
CA VAL A 35 0.34 -3.85 10.61
C VAL A 35 1.43 -3.39 9.65
N ASP A 36 1.17 -3.55 8.36
CA ASP A 36 1.93 -2.93 7.30
C ASP A 36 1.24 -1.62 6.87
N ASN A 37 1.87 -0.49 7.16
CA ASN A 37 1.33 0.84 6.88
C ASN A 37 1.81 1.34 5.51
N CYS A 38 0.94 1.32 4.50
CA CYS A 38 1.22 1.69 3.12
C CYS A 38 0.62 3.05 2.79
N ASP A 39 1.44 4.09 2.79
CA ASP A 39 1.04 5.44 2.41
C ASP A 39 1.50 5.73 0.99
N LEU A 40 0.58 5.69 0.03
CA LEU A 40 0.90 5.86 -1.39
C LEU A 40 1.48 7.25 -1.71
N TYR A 41 1.09 8.29 -0.96
CA TYR A 41 1.62 9.64 -1.17
C TYR A 41 3.02 9.78 -0.57
N ALA A 42 3.22 9.30 0.66
CA ALA A 42 4.54 9.32 1.29
C ALA A 42 5.55 8.43 0.55
N GLU A 43 5.09 7.33 -0.04
CA GLU A 43 5.93 6.42 -0.84
C GLU A 43 6.11 6.87 -2.29
N ASN A 44 5.49 8.00 -2.69
CA ASN A 44 5.55 8.53 -4.05
C ASN A 44 5.17 7.48 -5.12
N PHE A 45 4.11 6.72 -4.85
CA PHE A 45 3.57 5.73 -5.77
C PHE A 45 3.19 6.39 -7.10
N ASP A 46 3.65 5.83 -8.23
CA ASP A 46 3.22 6.29 -9.55
C ASP A 46 1.91 5.60 -9.94
N PRO A 47 0.77 6.31 -9.99
CA PRO A 47 -0.51 5.69 -10.33
C PRO A 47 -0.69 5.48 -11.84
N ARG A 48 0.25 5.96 -12.67
CA ARG A 48 0.13 5.90 -14.13
C ARG A 48 0.60 4.54 -14.61
N LEU A 49 -0.26 3.85 -15.35
CA LEU A 49 0.17 2.71 -16.17
C LEU A 49 1.04 3.22 -17.33
N THR A 50 2.34 2.97 -17.25
CA THR A 50 3.29 3.36 -18.30
C THR A 50 3.09 2.54 -19.57
N ARG A 51 3.65 3.00 -20.69
CA ARG A 51 3.64 2.24 -21.95
C ARG A 51 4.31 0.86 -21.80
N ALA A 52 5.42 0.77 -21.07
CA ALA A 52 6.14 -0.49 -20.88
C ALA A 52 5.29 -1.49 -20.10
N GLU A 53 4.68 -1.06 -18.99
CA GLU A 53 3.77 -1.90 -18.20
C GLU A 53 2.52 -2.28 -19.00
N ARG A 54 1.98 -1.37 -19.83
CA ARG A 54 0.83 -1.69 -20.68
C ARG A 54 1.15 -2.77 -21.71
N LEU A 55 2.34 -2.73 -22.31
CA LEU A 55 2.76 -3.74 -23.28
C LEU A 55 2.94 -5.12 -22.64
N GLY A 56 3.50 -5.17 -21.42
CA GLY A 56 3.69 -6.41 -20.65
C GLY A 56 2.52 -6.78 -19.74
N TYR A 57 1.36 -6.13 -19.86
CA TYR A 57 0.27 -6.24 -18.86
C TYR A 57 -0.27 -7.67 -18.66
N HIS A 58 -0.17 -8.51 -19.70
CA HIS A 58 -0.62 -9.90 -19.68
C HIS A 58 0.52 -10.91 -19.52
N ASP A 59 1.77 -10.44 -19.44
CA ASP A 59 2.91 -11.31 -19.21
C ASP A 59 2.88 -11.81 -17.75
N PRO A 60 3.51 -12.97 -17.46
CA PRO A 60 3.67 -13.42 -16.09
C PRO A 60 4.37 -12.36 -15.24
N ARG A 61 3.72 -11.97 -14.14
CA ARG A 61 4.28 -11.00 -13.19
C ARG A 61 5.51 -11.55 -12.50
N GLY A 62 6.46 -10.68 -12.19
CA GLY A 62 7.73 -11.08 -11.58
C GLY A 62 8.39 -10.00 -10.72
N PRO A 63 9.53 -10.32 -10.09
CA PRO A 63 10.24 -9.39 -9.20
C PRO A 63 10.73 -8.10 -9.87
N GLY A 64 10.78 -8.07 -11.21
CA GLY A 64 11.16 -6.90 -11.98
C GLY A 64 10.02 -5.93 -12.29
N ASP A 65 8.78 -6.25 -11.91
CA ASP A 65 7.64 -5.37 -12.14
C ASP A 65 7.76 -4.11 -11.27
N ALA A 66 7.38 -2.94 -11.81
CA ALA A 66 7.48 -1.67 -11.10
C ALA A 66 6.71 -1.66 -9.76
N VAL A 67 5.62 -2.44 -9.68
CA VAL A 67 4.78 -2.56 -8.48
C VAL A 67 5.05 -3.84 -7.66
N ALA A 68 6.14 -4.58 -7.94
CA ALA A 68 6.43 -5.85 -7.28
C ALA A 68 6.44 -5.75 -5.75
N GLY A 69 7.01 -4.68 -5.20
CA GLY A 69 7.03 -4.43 -3.75
C GLY A 69 5.61 -4.30 -3.15
N TYR A 70 4.70 -3.60 -3.82
CA TYR A 70 3.30 -3.48 -3.39
C TYR A 70 2.54 -4.81 -3.47
N ILE A 71 2.81 -5.61 -4.50
CA ILE A 71 2.23 -6.95 -4.65
C ILE A 71 2.66 -7.85 -3.49
N GLN A 72 3.95 -7.82 -3.11
CA GLN A 72 4.46 -8.61 -2.00
C GLN A 72 3.79 -8.24 -0.68
N ARG A 73 3.57 -6.95 -0.42
CA ARG A 73 2.84 -6.47 0.78
C ARG A 73 1.41 -6.98 0.81
N LEU A 74 0.72 -6.96 -0.34
CA LEU A 74 -0.64 -7.50 -0.46
C LEU A 74 -0.70 -9.01 -0.21
N GLN A 75 0.28 -9.77 -0.71
CA GLN A 75 0.35 -11.23 -0.53
C GLN A 75 0.71 -11.64 0.90
N ALA A 76 1.40 -10.78 1.66
CA ALA A 76 1.82 -11.05 3.03
C ALA A 76 0.75 -10.74 4.09
N ALA A 77 -0.33 -10.06 3.70
CA ALA A 77 -1.44 -9.63 4.56
C ALA A 77 -2.56 -10.69 4.68
#